data_AF-A0A454JGX9-F1
#
_entry.id   AF-A0A454JGX9-F1
#
_cell.length_a   1.000
_cell.length_b   1.000
_cell.length_c   1.000
_cell.angle_alpha   90.00
_cell.angle_beta   90.00
_cell.angle_gamma   90.00
#
_symmetry.space_group_name_H-M   'P 1'
#
loop_
_entity.id
_entity.type
_entity.pdbx_description
1 polymer ?
#
loop_
_entity_poly.entity_id
_entity_poly.type
_entity_poly.pdbx_seq_one_letter_code
_entity_poly.pdbx_strand_id
1 'polypeptide(L)'
;MAFAFLFPGQGSQSLKMMDGFADLPVVKHTFEEASTALGVDLWAMLQADSAEAINATVNTQPIMLAAGVATYLAWQEVGGQQPAVVAGHSLGEYTALVAAGALPFAEAVKLVRLRAEAMQNAVPAGQGAMAAILNLSDDEVRAACAEAANGEVVEAVNYNSPGQVVIAGSKAAVERAMEACKARGAKRALPLPVSVPSHCALMKPAGMQLAEALLQVHINPPAIPVLHNADVVSYSDAADIRDALVRQLYSPVRWTETIQKLAGDGIVTMAECGPGKVLAGLAKRIDGNVKCLALTDAAALETAKAELQ
;
A
#
# COMPACT_ATOMS: atom_id res chain seq x y z
N MET A 1 -15.87 5.24 19.67
CA MET A 1 -16.12 3.90 19.05
C MET A 1 -14.77 3.28 18.64
N ALA A 2 -14.60 1.95 18.53
CA ALA A 2 -13.35 1.39 17.98
C ALA A 2 -13.36 1.48 16.44
N PHE A 3 -12.28 1.99 15.84
CA PHE A 3 -12.12 2.08 14.38
C PHE A 3 -10.68 1.80 13.95
N ALA A 4 -10.48 1.53 12.66
CA ALA A 4 -9.16 1.32 12.08
C ALA A 4 -8.81 2.39 11.04
N PHE A 5 -7.51 2.72 10.93
CA PHE A 5 -7.00 3.47 9.77
C PHE A 5 -6.37 2.54 8.75
N LEU A 6 -6.71 2.81 7.48
CA LEU A 6 -6.22 2.10 6.30
C LEU A 6 -5.38 3.07 5.47
N PHE A 7 -4.11 2.75 5.24
CA PHE A 7 -3.21 3.62 4.49
C PHE A 7 -3.05 3.14 3.04
N PRO A 8 -3.38 3.98 2.03
CA PRO A 8 -3.25 3.59 0.62
C PRO A 8 -1.79 3.50 0.17
N GLY A 9 -1.55 2.64 -0.81
CA GLY A 9 -0.27 2.50 -1.49
C GLY A 9 -0.26 3.06 -2.91
N GLN A 10 0.71 2.60 -3.70
CA GLN A 10 0.87 2.95 -5.11
C GLN A 10 -0.40 2.67 -5.93
N GLY A 11 -0.73 3.59 -6.83
CA GLY A 11 -1.96 3.60 -7.63
C GLY A 11 -3.02 4.59 -7.11
N SER A 12 -2.83 5.14 -5.91
CA SER A 12 -3.72 6.16 -5.34
C SER A 12 -3.20 7.60 -5.52
N GLN A 13 -1.98 7.76 -6.06
CA GLN A 13 -1.41 9.07 -6.33
C GLN A 13 -2.08 9.77 -7.51
N SER A 14 -2.27 11.08 -7.39
CA SER A 14 -2.61 11.95 -8.51
C SER A 14 -1.99 13.32 -8.33
N LEU A 15 -1.85 14.09 -9.41
CA LEU A 15 -1.52 15.51 -9.30
C LEU A 15 -2.54 16.20 -8.39
N LYS A 16 -2.08 17.20 -7.63
CA LYS A 16 -2.93 18.03 -6.76
C LYS A 16 -3.72 17.26 -5.70
N MET A 17 -3.36 16.01 -5.42
CA MET A 17 -4.10 15.15 -4.49
C MET A 17 -4.11 15.65 -3.04
N MET A 18 -3.23 16.61 -2.71
CA MET A 18 -3.10 17.22 -1.39
C MET A 18 -3.64 18.65 -1.32
N ASP A 19 -4.20 19.19 -2.42
CA ASP A 19 -4.68 20.59 -2.47
C ASP A 19 -5.81 20.86 -1.46
N GLY A 20 -6.66 19.85 -1.20
CA GLY A 20 -7.71 19.91 -0.17
C GLY A 20 -7.19 20.02 1.28
N PHE A 21 -5.87 19.93 1.47
CA PHE A 21 -5.18 20.11 2.74
C PHE A 21 -4.11 21.21 2.70
N ALA A 22 -3.90 21.88 1.57
CA ALA A 22 -2.73 22.75 1.36
C ALA A 22 -2.66 23.95 2.33
N ASP A 23 -3.79 24.34 2.91
CA ASP A 23 -3.86 25.41 3.91
C ASP A 23 -3.47 24.96 5.32
N LEU A 24 -3.36 23.65 5.57
CA LEU A 24 -2.91 23.10 6.84
C LEU A 24 -1.37 23.13 6.91
N PRO A 25 -0.76 23.86 7.87
CA PRO A 25 0.69 23.96 7.98
C PRO A 25 1.38 22.60 8.14
N VAL A 26 0.76 21.67 8.87
CA VAL A 26 1.30 20.33 9.09
C VAL A 26 1.52 19.55 7.81
N VAL A 27 0.66 19.73 6.80
CA VAL A 27 0.82 19.05 5.51
C VAL A 27 2.02 19.61 4.77
N LYS A 28 2.17 20.94 4.70
CA LYS A 28 3.34 21.58 4.10
C LYS A 28 4.64 21.15 4.80
N HIS A 29 4.70 21.24 6.12
CA HIS A 29 5.88 20.84 6.89
C HIS A 29 6.23 19.36 6.69
N THR A 30 5.23 18.46 6.62
CA THR A 30 5.47 17.03 6.37
C THR A 30 6.13 16.80 5.01
N PHE A 31 5.66 17.48 3.96
CA PHE A 31 6.27 17.39 2.64
C PHE A 31 7.65 18.07 2.57
N GLU A 32 7.86 19.17 3.29
CA GLU A 32 9.17 19.82 3.43
C GLU A 32 10.19 18.89 4.10
N GLU A 33 9.81 18.20 5.18
CA GLU A 33 10.65 17.23 5.87
C GLU A 33 11.01 16.06 4.94
N ALA A 34 10.02 15.48 4.25
CA ALA A 34 10.25 14.40 3.29
C ALA A 34 11.15 14.84 2.12
N SER A 35 10.94 16.07 1.63
CA SER A 35 11.75 16.65 0.56
C SER A 35 13.19 16.88 1.01
N THR A 36 13.38 17.38 2.23
CA THR A 36 14.70 17.57 2.85
C THR A 36 15.42 16.25 3.04
N ALA A 37 14.70 15.20 3.48
CA ALA A 37 15.28 13.87 3.68
C ALA A 37 15.83 13.24 2.39
N LEU A 38 15.25 13.59 1.22
CA LEU A 38 15.66 13.06 -0.09
C LEU A 38 16.47 14.04 -0.95
N GLY A 39 16.51 15.33 -0.59
CA GLY A 39 17.09 16.38 -1.41
C GLY A 39 16.33 16.66 -2.71
N VAL A 40 15.03 16.32 -2.77
CA VAL A 40 14.16 16.56 -3.94
C VAL A 40 12.82 17.13 -3.48
N ASP A 41 12.27 18.09 -4.22
CA ASP A 41 10.99 18.71 -3.87
C ASP A 41 9.81 17.82 -4.29
N LEU A 42 9.29 17.04 -3.33
CA LEU A 42 8.16 16.15 -3.56
C LEU A 42 6.84 16.91 -3.74
N TRP A 43 6.70 18.08 -3.12
CA TRP A 43 5.49 18.89 -3.25
C TRP A 43 5.39 19.49 -4.66
N ALA A 44 6.49 20.04 -5.18
CA ALA A 44 6.54 20.55 -6.54
C ALA A 44 6.17 19.48 -7.59
N MET A 45 6.57 18.21 -7.38
CA MET A 45 6.16 17.11 -8.27
C MET A 45 4.64 16.92 -8.33
N LEU A 46 3.93 17.09 -7.21
CA LEU A 46 2.46 17.00 -7.17
C LEU A 46 1.77 18.17 -7.87
N GLN A 47 2.46 19.30 -8.00
CA GLN A 47 1.95 20.53 -8.61
C GLN A 47 2.31 20.66 -10.09
N ALA A 48 3.07 19.71 -10.65
CA ALA A 48 3.44 19.70 -12.06
C ALA A 48 2.23 19.46 -12.99
N ASP A 49 2.38 19.77 -14.28
CA ASP A 49 1.33 19.54 -15.29
C ASP A 49 1.26 18.08 -15.75
N SER A 50 2.37 17.33 -15.65
CA SER A 50 2.47 15.93 -16.07
C SER A 50 2.60 14.99 -14.86
N ALA A 51 1.82 13.90 -14.88
CA ALA A 51 1.86 12.88 -13.85
C ALA A 51 3.04 11.88 -14.01
N GLU A 52 3.86 12.02 -15.05
CA GLU A 52 4.97 11.10 -15.33
C GLU A 52 5.91 10.95 -14.13
N ALA A 53 6.33 12.07 -13.53
CA ALA A 53 7.24 12.07 -12.40
C ALA A 53 6.65 11.35 -11.17
N ILE A 54 5.38 11.59 -10.85
CA ILE A 54 4.72 10.98 -9.67
C ILE A 54 4.34 9.51 -9.91
N ASN A 55 4.27 9.07 -11.17
CA ASN A 55 3.99 7.69 -11.55
C ASN A 55 5.26 6.82 -11.64
N ALA A 56 6.44 7.42 -11.63
CA ALA A 56 7.68 6.68 -11.46
C ALA A 56 7.74 6.11 -10.04
N THR A 57 7.77 4.77 -9.89
CA THR A 57 7.74 4.04 -8.60
C THR A 57 8.68 4.64 -7.55
N VAL A 58 9.88 5.05 -7.97
CA VAL A 58 10.90 5.69 -7.12
C VAL A 58 10.38 6.94 -6.42
N ASN A 59 9.54 7.74 -7.08
CA ASN A 59 8.90 8.92 -6.51
C ASN A 59 7.55 8.59 -5.88
N THR A 60 6.78 7.66 -6.46
CA THR A 60 5.44 7.31 -5.96
C THR A 60 5.47 6.86 -4.50
N GLN A 61 6.43 6.02 -4.12
CA GLN A 61 6.49 5.48 -2.75
C GLN A 61 6.72 6.56 -1.68
N PRO A 62 7.76 7.41 -1.76
CA PRO A 62 7.94 8.49 -0.79
C PRO A 62 6.81 9.53 -0.83
N ILE A 63 6.24 9.83 -2.01
CA ILE A 63 5.08 10.73 -2.14
C ILE A 63 3.86 10.17 -1.38
N MET A 64 3.54 8.89 -1.59
CA MET A 64 2.39 8.25 -0.92
C MET A 64 2.60 8.10 0.58
N LEU A 65 3.83 7.82 1.02
CA LEU A 65 4.20 7.82 2.44
C LEU A 65 3.97 9.21 3.05
N ALA A 66 4.56 10.26 2.46
CA ALA A 66 4.42 11.63 2.94
C ALA A 66 2.95 12.09 2.95
N ALA A 67 2.18 11.76 1.91
CA ALA A 67 0.76 12.09 1.83
C ALA A 67 -0.05 11.44 2.96
N GLY A 68 0.12 10.13 3.20
CA GLY A 68 -0.63 9.43 4.25
C GLY A 68 -0.22 9.85 5.67
N VAL A 69 1.08 10.11 5.90
CA VAL A 69 1.56 10.68 7.19
C VAL A 69 1.02 12.09 7.39
N ALA A 70 1.03 12.94 6.35
CA ALA A 70 0.49 14.29 6.42
C ALA A 70 -1.02 14.29 6.75
N THR A 71 -1.80 13.40 6.13
CA THR A 71 -3.23 13.23 6.45
C THR A 71 -3.42 12.74 7.90
N TYR A 72 -2.58 11.83 8.39
CA TYR A 72 -2.65 11.36 9.78
C TYR A 72 -2.30 12.45 10.80
N LEU A 73 -1.27 13.25 10.53
CA LEU A 73 -0.90 14.36 11.39
C LEU A 73 -1.99 15.46 11.38
N ALA A 74 -2.58 15.75 10.22
CA ALA A 74 -3.74 16.66 10.11
C ALA A 74 -4.94 16.16 10.90
N TRP A 75 -5.21 14.84 10.88
CA TRP A 75 -6.23 14.21 11.73
C TRP A 75 -5.96 14.44 13.22
N GLN A 76 -4.69 14.32 13.65
CA GLN A 76 -4.32 14.60 15.04
C GLN A 76 -4.50 16.08 15.40
N GLU A 77 -4.14 17.02 14.51
CA GLU A 77 -4.29 18.47 14.74
C GLU A 77 -5.75 18.88 14.95
N VAL A 78 -6.69 18.28 14.21
CA VAL A 78 -8.13 18.55 14.41
C VAL A 78 -8.71 17.89 15.66
N GLY A 79 -7.90 17.21 16.46
CA GLY A 79 -8.32 16.53 17.70
C GLY A 79 -8.96 15.16 17.46
N GLY A 80 -8.58 14.50 16.37
CA GLY A 80 -9.04 13.15 16.07
C GLY A 80 -8.57 12.10 17.08
N GLN A 81 -9.42 11.13 17.39
CA GLN A 81 -9.07 10.02 18.29
C GLN A 81 -8.00 9.10 17.66
N GLN A 82 -7.19 8.43 18.47
CA GLN A 82 -6.29 7.38 17.99
C GLN A 82 -7.08 6.14 17.52
N PRO A 83 -6.77 5.56 16.33
CA PRO A 83 -7.41 4.31 15.89
C PRO A 83 -6.99 3.13 16.78
N ALA A 84 -7.85 2.11 16.85
CA ALA A 84 -7.57 0.89 17.63
C ALA A 84 -6.53 -0.01 16.94
N VAL A 85 -6.49 0.00 15.61
CA VAL A 85 -5.57 -0.78 14.77
C VAL A 85 -5.29 0.01 13.50
N VAL A 86 -4.11 -0.13 12.93
CA VAL A 86 -3.78 0.39 11.61
C VAL A 86 -3.34 -0.72 10.66
N ALA A 87 -3.61 -0.53 9.39
CA ALA A 87 -3.10 -1.38 8.32
C ALA A 87 -2.83 -0.51 7.10
N GLY A 88 -1.94 -0.96 6.22
CA GLY A 88 -1.74 -0.26 4.96
C GLY A 88 -1.47 -1.22 3.82
N HIS A 89 -1.85 -0.82 2.61
CA HIS A 89 -1.73 -1.68 1.43
C HIS A 89 -0.36 -1.51 0.79
N SER A 90 0.47 -2.55 0.85
CA SER A 90 1.84 -2.58 0.34
C SER A 90 2.68 -1.43 0.91
N LEU A 91 2.95 -0.39 0.12
CA LEU A 91 3.63 0.83 0.57
C LEU A 91 2.93 1.45 1.79
N GLY A 92 1.59 1.41 1.84
CA GLY A 92 0.84 1.96 2.97
C GLY A 92 1.21 1.34 4.32
N GLU A 93 1.77 0.12 4.35
CA GLU A 93 2.23 -0.53 5.59
C GLU A 93 3.35 0.28 6.27
N TYR A 94 4.21 0.93 5.49
CA TYR A 94 5.24 1.84 6.02
C TYR A 94 4.61 3.09 6.63
N THR A 95 3.57 3.64 5.97
CA THR A 95 2.78 4.76 6.51
C THR A 95 2.11 4.38 7.82
N ALA A 96 1.54 3.18 7.90
CA ALA A 96 0.93 2.65 9.12
C ALA A 96 1.95 2.52 10.27
N LEU A 97 3.16 2.03 9.97
CA LEU A 97 4.25 1.94 10.95
C LEU A 97 4.74 3.31 11.42
N VAL A 98 4.80 4.32 10.55
CA VAL A 98 5.12 5.70 10.95
C VAL A 98 4.01 6.28 11.83
N ALA A 99 2.74 6.13 11.42
CA ALA A 99 1.59 6.60 12.20
C ALA A 99 1.49 5.94 13.58
N ALA A 100 1.91 4.67 13.69
CA ALA A 100 2.01 3.93 14.94
C ALA A 100 3.29 4.24 15.75
N GLY A 101 4.17 5.12 15.27
CA GLY A 101 5.42 5.51 15.94
C GLY A 101 6.54 4.48 15.87
N ALA A 102 6.35 3.39 15.12
CA ALA A 102 7.33 2.32 14.99
C ALA A 102 8.52 2.72 14.12
N LEU A 103 8.26 3.47 13.03
CA LEU A 103 9.31 4.00 12.14
C LEU A 103 9.42 5.52 12.26
N PRO A 104 10.63 6.09 12.46
CA PRO A 104 10.84 7.53 12.32
C PRO A 104 10.55 7.98 10.88
N PHE A 105 9.81 9.07 10.70
CA PHE A 105 9.32 9.49 9.39
C PHE A 105 10.44 9.77 8.37
N ALA A 106 11.45 10.57 8.72
CA ALA A 106 12.57 10.86 7.82
C ALA A 106 13.37 9.61 7.41
N GLU A 107 13.52 8.62 8.30
CA GLU A 107 14.15 7.33 7.98
C GLU A 107 13.25 6.50 7.06
N ALA A 108 11.94 6.46 7.34
CA ALA A 108 10.96 5.78 6.52
C ALA A 108 10.92 6.34 5.09
N VAL A 109 11.03 7.66 4.90
CA VAL A 109 11.09 8.31 3.58
C VAL A 109 12.28 7.80 2.76
N LYS A 110 13.47 7.74 3.37
CA LYS A 110 14.68 7.20 2.72
C LYS A 110 14.55 5.71 2.44
N LEU A 111 13.98 4.96 3.39
CA LEU A 111 13.77 3.53 3.27
C LEU A 111 12.82 3.18 2.13
N VAL A 112 11.69 3.88 1.96
CA VAL A 112 10.75 3.61 0.87
C VAL A 112 11.27 4.07 -0.49
N ARG A 113 12.16 5.09 -0.53
CA ARG A 113 12.92 5.43 -1.74
C ARG A 113 13.83 4.25 -2.14
N LEU A 114 14.61 3.72 -1.20
CA LEU A 114 15.46 2.54 -1.43
C LEU A 114 14.65 1.32 -1.84
N ARG A 115 13.52 1.06 -1.15
CA ARG A 115 12.57 -0.02 -1.51
C ARG A 115 12.13 0.09 -2.96
N ALA A 116 11.72 1.29 -3.39
CA ALA A 116 11.27 1.54 -4.74
C ALA A 116 12.38 1.30 -5.78
N GLU A 117 13.61 1.75 -5.51
CA GLU A 117 14.78 1.52 -6.36
C GLU A 117 15.15 0.04 -6.44
N ALA A 118 15.20 -0.65 -5.31
CA ALA A 118 15.49 -2.08 -5.23
C ALA A 118 14.46 -2.89 -6.03
N MET A 119 13.17 -2.58 -5.87
CA MET A 119 12.09 -3.21 -6.64
C MET A 119 12.22 -2.94 -8.14
N GLN A 120 12.52 -1.70 -8.53
CA GLN A 120 12.70 -1.32 -9.93
C GLN A 120 13.88 -2.04 -10.59
N ASN A 121 14.94 -2.31 -9.83
CA ASN A 121 16.17 -2.92 -10.31
C ASN A 121 16.19 -4.46 -10.20
N ALA A 122 15.24 -5.07 -9.49
CA ALA A 122 15.21 -6.52 -9.28
C ALA A 122 14.94 -7.33 -10.55
N VAL A 123 14.24 -6.74 -11.53
CA VAL A 123 13.93 -7.37 -12.81
C VAL A 123 14.27 -6.37 -13.93
N PRO A 124 14.97 -6.79 -15.00
CA PRO A 124 15.27 -5.89 -16.12
C PRO A 124 14.01 -5.28 -16.73
N ALA A 125 14.11 -4.03 -17.17
CA ALA A 125 12.99 -3.30 -17.76
C ALA A 125 12.29 -4.12 -18.86
N GLY A 126 10.96 -4.23 -18.77
CA GLY A 126 10.14 -4.93 -19.74
C GLY A 126 10.05 -6.46 -19.58
N GLN A 127 10.77 -7.06 -18.63
CA GLN A 127 10.71 -8.50 -18.36
C GLN A 127 9.67 -8.88 -17.29
N GLY A 128 9.26 -7.93 -16.46
CA GLY A 128 8.18 -8.11 -15.47
C GLY A 128 6.85 -7.51 -15.93
N ALA A 129 5.76 -8.01 -15.37
CA ALA A 129 4.43 -7.42 -15.54
C ALA A 129 3.53 -7.70 -14.34
N MET A 130 2.43 -6.94 -14.26
CA MET A 130 1.30 -7.21 -13.37
C MET A 130 -0.02 -7.11 -14.15
N ALA A 131 -1.03 -7.87 -13.74
CA ALA A 131 -2.36 -7.81 -14.33
C ALA A 131 -3.47 -7.94 -13.28
N ALA A 132 -4.55 -7.19 -13.45
CA ALA A 132 -5.76 -7.31 -12.64
C ALA A 132 -6.72 -8.34 -13.26
N ILE A 133 -7.10 -9.34 -12.47
CA ILE A 133 -8.06 -10.38 -12.80
C ILE A 133 -9.35 -10.12 -12.03
N LEU A 134 -10.46 -10.02 -12.77
CA LEU A 134 -11.78 -9.71 -12.22
C LEU A 134 -12.76 -10.86 -12.41
N ASN A 135 -13.58 -11.10 -11.40
CA ASN A 135 -14.65 -12.10 -11.37
C ASN A 135 -14.15 -13.56 -11.45
N LEU A 136 -13.12 -13.87 -10.68
CA LEU A 136 -12.69 -15.24 -10.35
C LEU A 136 -12.39 -15.34 -8.86
N SER A 137 -12.53 -16.53 -8.29
CA SER A 137 -12.06 -16.81 -6.93
C SER A 137 -10.53 -16.85 -6.85
N ASP A 138 -10.00 -16.67 -5.64
CA ASP A 138 -8.57 -16.72 -5.38
C ASP A 138 -7.95 -18.06 -5.81
N ASP A 139 -8.68 -19.17 -5.59
CA ASP A 139 -8.26 -20.51 -6.00
C ASP A 139 -8.19 -20.68 -7.52
N GLU A 140 -9.18 -20.16 -8.25
CA GLU A 140 -9.18 -20.21 -9.71
C GLU A 140 -8.04 -19.40 -10.31
N VAL A 141 -7.73 -18.22 -9.74
CA VAL A 141 -6.59 -17.41 -10.15
C VAL A 141 -5.28 -18.11 -9.85
N ARG A 142 -5.11 -18.71 -8.65
CA ARG A 142 -3.93 -19.50 -8.30
C ARG A 142 -3.73 -20.68 -9.25
N ALA A 143 -4.80 -21.40 -9.59
CA ALA A 143 -4.75 -22.50 -10.54
C ALA A 143 -4.34 -22.05 -11.94
N ALA A 144 -4.88 -20.92 -12.43
CA ALA A 144 -4.51 -20.35 -13.71
C ALA A 144 -3.03 -19.91 -13.76
N CYS A 145 -2.51 -19.32 -12.67
CA CYS A 145 -1.10 -18.98 -12.55
C CYS A 145 -0.20 -20.22 -12.61
N ALA A 146 -0.55 -21.27 -11.84
CA ALA A 146 0.23 -22.52 -11.83
C ALA A 146 0.28 -23.20 -13.21
N GLU A 147 -0.83 -23.21 -13.94
CA GLU A 147 -0.92 -23.72 -15.31
C GLU A 147 -0.09 -22.88 -16.30
N ALA A 148 -0.11 -21.56 -16.16
CA ALA A 148 0.55 -20.64 -17.08
C ALA A 148 2.06 -20.46 -16.83
N ALA A 149 2.56 -20.89 -15.65
CA ALA A 149 3.93 -20.68 -15.22
C ALA A 149 4.95 -21.20 -16.24
N ASN A 150 4.85 -22.46 -16.68
CA ASN A 150 5.76 -23.08 -17.65
C ASN A 150 7.26 -22.86 -17.32
N GLY A 151 7.62 -22.97 -16.04
CA GLY A 151 8.98 -22.75 -15.55
C GLY A 151 9.37 -21.28 -15.32
N GLU A 152 8.48 -20.32 -15.63
CA GLU A 152 8.60 -18.91 -15.28
C GLU A 152 7.74 -18.56 -14.05
N VAL A 153 8.00 -17.41 -13.43
CA VAL A 153 7.21 -16.94 -12.29
C VAL A 153 5.93 -16.25 -12.77
N VAL A 154 4.78 -16.67 -12.26
CA VAL A 154 3.53 -15.89 -12.25
C VAL A 154 2.71 -16.33 -11.05
N GLU A 155 2.33 -15.38 -10.21
CA GLU A 155 1.71 -15.63 -8.91
C GLU A 155 0.54 -14.68 -8.68
N ALA A 156 -0.44 -15.09 -7.89
CA ALA A 156 -1.46 -14.20 -7.35
C ALA A 156 -0.87 -13.42 -6.18
N VAL A 157 -0.81 -12.10 -6.32
CA VAL A 157 0.03 -11.26 -5.45
C VAL A 157 -0.73 -10.19 -4.67
N ASN A 158 -1.90 -9.73 -5.11
CA ASN A 158 -2.74 -8.87 -4.28
C ASN A 158 -4.17 -9.43 -4.24
N TYR A 159 -4.61 -9.86 -3.06
CA TYR A 159 -5.98 -10.30 -2.81
C TYR A 159 -6.81 -9.11 -2.35
N ASN A 160 -7.21 -8.24 -3.29
CA ASN A 160 -7.75 -6.91 -2.98
C ASN A 160 -9.20 -6.92 -2.50
N SER A 161 -10.02 -7.81 -3.03
CA SER A 161 -11.40 -8.06 -2.60
C SER A 161 -11.91 -9.34 -3.29
N PRO A 162 -13.00 -9.96 -2.82
CA PRO A 162 -13.62 -11.07 -3.53
C PRO A 162 -13.85 -10.75 -5.01
N GLY A 163 -13.30 -11.57 -5.91
CA GLY A 163 -13.40 -11.35 -7.34
C GLY A 163 -12.48 -10.25 -7.91
N GLN A 164 -11.52 -9.74 -7.16
CA GLN A 164 -10.49 -8.82 -7.66
C GLN A 164 -9.11 -9.21 -7.12
N VAL A 165 -8.33 -9.89 -7.96
CA VAL A 165 -6.97 -10.35 -7.65
C VAL A 165 -6.00 -9.71 -8.63
N VAL A 166 -4.81 -9.33 -8.17
CA VAL A 166 -3.71 -8.95 -9.06
C VAL A 166 -2.72 -10.10 -9.13
N ILE A 167 -2.28 -10.42 -10.34
CA ILE A 167 -1.20 -11.38 -10.60
C ILE A 167 0.07 -10.62 -11.02
N ALA A 168 1.23 -11.18 -10.73
CA ALA A 168 2.53 -10.61 -11.13
C ALA A 168 3.56 -11.70 -11.41
N GLY A 169 4.56 -11.37 -12.22
CA GLY A 169 5.64 -12.28 -12.58
C GLY A 169 6.37 -11.88 -13.85
N SER A 170 6.96 -12.85 -14.53
CA SER A 170 7.53 -12.67 -15.87
C SER A 170 6.44 -12.24 -16.85
N LYS A 171 6.74 -11.28 -17.72
CA LYS A 171 5.77 -10.70 -18.65
C LYS A 171 5.05 -11.75 -19.48
N ALA A 172 5.79 -12.68 -20.08
CA ALA A 172 5.22 -13.75 -20.90
C ALA A 172 4.32 -14.69 -20.08
N ALA A 173 4.69 -15.00 -18.83
CA ALA A 173 3.90 -15.84 -17.94
C ALA A 173 2.61 -15.14 -17.47
N VAL A 174 2.67 -13.84 -17.20
CA VAL A 174 1.48 -13.02 -16.89
C VAL A 174 0.52 -12.99 -18.07
N GLU A 175 1.02 -12.78 -19.30
CA GLU A 175 0.20 -12.80 -20.51
C GLU A 175 -0.52 -14.15 -20.70
N ARG A 176 0.19 -15.27 -20.51
CA ARG A 176 -0.43 -16.62 -20.52
C ARG A 176 -1.46 -16.79 -19.41
N ALA A 177 -1.16 -16.35 -18.19
CA ALA A 177 -2.07 -16.46 -17.05
C ALA A 177 -3.34 -15.64 -17.25
N MET A 178 -3.25 -14.48 -17.91
CA MET A 178 -4.43 -13.69 -18.28
C MET A 178 -5.36 -14.46 -19.23
N GLU A 179 -4.81 -15.16 -20.24
CA GLU A 179 -5.60 -15.99 -21.14
C GLU A 179 -6.20 -17.21 -20.43
N ALA A 180 -5.44 -17.88 -19.55
CA ALA A 180 -5.94 -18.97 -18.71
C ALA A 180 -7.07 -18.50 -17.78
N CYS A 181 -6.97 -17.31 -17.20
CA CYS A 181 -8.05 -16.71 -16.41
C CYS A 181 -9.29 -16.42 -17.25
N LYS A 182 -9.14 -15.88 -18.47
CA LYS A 182 -10.28 -15.65 -19.39
C LYS A 182 -10.97 -16.96 -19.76
N ALA A 183 -10.21 -18.02 -20.04
CA ALA A 183 -10.76 -19.34 -20.33
C ALA A 183 -11.55 -19.94 -19.16
N ARG A 184 -11.22 -19.54 -17.92
CA ARG A 184 -11.94 -19.92 -16.68
C ARG A 184 -13.13 -19.00 -16.36
N GLY A 185 -13.43 -18.02 -17.20
CA GLY A 185 -14.60 -17.14 -17.01
C GLY A 185 -14.31 -15.81 -16.32
N ALA A 186 -13.05 -15.38 -16.23
CA ALA A 186 -12.73 -14.03 -15.78
C ALA A 186 -13.48 -12.99 -16.63
N LYS A 187 -14.20 -12.08 -15.98
CA LYS A 187 -14.90 -10.99 -16.66
C LYS A 187 -13.92 -10.06 -17.39
N ARG A 188 -12.77 -9.81 -16.76
CA ARG A 188 -11.67 -9.02 -17.32
C ARG A 188 -10.33 -9.57 -16.81
N ALA A 189 -9.34 -9.56 -17.68
CA ALA A 189 -7.93 -9.68 -17.33
C ALA A 189 -7.20 -8.51 -17.99
N LEU A 190 -6.67 -7.58 -17.19
CA LEU A 190 -6.17 -6.29 -17.66
C LEU A 190 -4.70 -6.11 -17.28
N PRO A 191 -3.80 -5.79 -18.21
CA PRO A 191 -2.44 -5.43 -17.85
C PRO A 191 -2.47 -4.11 -17.05
N LEU A 192 -1.66 -4.03 -16.00
CA LEU A 192 -1.47 -2.80 -15.25
C LEU A 192 -0.30 -2.00 -15.84
N PRO A 193 -0.36 -0.65 -15.84
CA PRO A 193 0.70 0.19 -16.39
C PRO A 193 1.90 0.28 -15.42
N VAL A 194 2.45 -0.88 -15.04
CA VAL A 194 3.61 -1.03 -14.15
C VAL A 194 4.55 -2.09 -14.73
N SER A 195 5.86 -1.83 -14.66
CA SER A 195 6.89 -2.73 -15.15
C SER A 195 7.47 -3.64 -14.07
N VAL A 196 7.26 -3.30 -12.79
CA VAL A 196 7.78 -4.02 -11.63
C VAL A 196 6.82 -5.14 -11.23
N PRO A 197 7.22 -6.42 -11.25
CA PRO A 197 6.37 -7.54 -10.85
C PRO A 197 6.38 -7.69 -9.32
N SER A 198 5.75 -6.73 -8.63
CA SER A 198 5.77 -6.64 -7.17
C SER A 198 5.13 -7.87 -6.50
N HIS A 199 5.54 -8.19 -5.27
CA HIS A 199 4.89 -9.19 -4.40
C HIS A 199 4.95 -10.64 -4.89
N CYS A 200 5.85 -10.96 -5.84
CA CYS A 200 6.12 -12.32 -6.29
C CYS A 200 7.58 -12.73 -6.01
N ALA A 201 7.89 -14.01 -6.22
CA ALA A 201 9.24 -14.56 -6.02
C ALA A 201 10.38 -13.78 -6.72
N LEU A 202 10.10 -13.09 -7.85
CA LEU A 202 11.10 -12.26 -8.56
C LEU A 202 11.60 -11.06 -7.74
N MET A 203 10.88 -10.64 -6.70
CA MET A 203 11.26 -9.54 -5.82
C MET A 203 12.17 -9.96 -4.66
N LYS A 204 12.52 -11.25 -4.54
CA LYS A 204 13.40 -11.73 -3.47
C LYS A 204 14.73 -10.96 -3.38
N PRO A 205 15.43 -10.64 -4.50
CA PRO A 205 16.64 -9.81 -4.44
C PRO A 205 16.41 -8.41 -3.85
N ALA A 206 15.29 -7.76 -4.19
CA ALA A 206 14.92 -6.48 -3.59
C ALA A 206 14.63 -6.61 -2.10
N GLY A 207 13.97 -7.70 -1.69
CA GLY A 207 13.75 -8.05 -0.28
C GLY A 207 15.06 -8.15 0.51
N MET A 208 16.11 -8.73 -0.07
CA MET A 208 17.42 -8.84 0.60
C MET A 208 18.14 -7.50 0.74
N GLN A 209 18.09 -6.64 -0.30
CA GLN A 209 18.63 -5.27 -0.19
C GLN A 209 17.88 -4.45 0.87
N LEU A 210 16.55 -4.60 0.93
CA LEU A 210 15.75 -3.97 1.97
C LEU A 210 16.10 -4.50 3.37
N ALA A 211 16.37 -5.81 3.51
CA ALA A 211 16.78 -6.40 4.78
C ALA A 211 18.06 -5.77 5.32
N GLU A 212 19.06 -5.55 4.46
CA GLU A 212 20.31 -4.88 4.83
C GLU A 212 20.06 -3.43 5.29
N ALA A 213 19.22 -2.68 4.57
CA ALA A 213 18.87 -1.31 4.94
C ALA A 213 18.12 -1.24 6.27
N LEU A 214 17.20 -2.18 6.53
CA LEU A 214 16.40 -2.26 7.75
C LEU A 214 17.24 -2.51 9.01
N LEU A 215 18.45 -3.07 8.89
CA LEU A 215 19.38 -3.21 10.02
C LEU A 215 19.88 -1.85 10.54
N GLN A 216 19.87 -0.82 9.69
CA GLN A 216 20.31 0.53 10.04
C GLN A 216 19.16 1.42 10.53
N VAL A 217 17.92 0.95 10.41
CA VAL A 217 16.72 1.69 10.84
C VAL A 217 16.35 1.30 12.26
N HIS A 218 16.14 2.31 13.09
CA HIS A 218 15.61 2.09 14.43
C HIS A 218 14.09 1.83 14.35
N ILE A 219 13.65 0.69 14.90
CA ILE A 219 12.23 0.33 14.94
C ILE A 219 11.80 0.30 16.40
N ASN A 220 10.85 1.18 16.75
CA ASN A 220 10.21 1.19 18.06
C ASN A 220 9.07 0.16 18.10
N PRO A 221 8.72 -0.34 19.29
CA PRO A 221 7.44 -1.01 19.49
C PRO A 221 6.28 -0.09 19.05
N PRO A 222 5.38 -0.52 18.16
CA PRO A 222 4.27 0.31 17.71
C PRO A 222 3.33 0.67 18.86
N ALA A 223 2.95 1.95 18.98
CA ALA A 223 1.95 2.43 19.93
C ALA A 223 0.52 2.05 19.53
N ILE A 224 0.31 1.72 18.25
CA ILE A 224 -0.95 1.23 17.68
C ILE A 224 -0.63 -0.09 16.99
N PRO A 225 -1.40 -1.18 17.22
CA PRO A 225 -1.21 -2.43 16.50
C PRO A 225 -1.24 -2.22 14.99
N VAL A 226 -0.23 -2.73 14.29
CA VAL A 226 -0.13 -2.70 12.83
C VAL A 226 -0.37 -4.10 12.28
N LEU A 227 -1.32 -4.30 11.36
CA LEU A 227 -1.50 -5.58 10.66
C LEU A 227 -0.61 -5.65 9.42
N HIS A 228 0.30 -6.61 9.40
CA HIS A 228 1.23 -6.83 8.30
C HIS A 228 0.59 -7.61 7.15
N ASN A 229 0.90 -7.22 5.91
CA ASN A 229 0.25 -7.75 4.71
C ASN A 229 0.57 -9.22 4.42
N ALA A 230 1.75 -9.70 4.83
CA ALA A 230 2.23 -11.03 4.46
C ALA A 230 1.56 -12.15 5.26
N ASP A 231 1.20 -11.90 6.52
CA ASP A 231 0.68 -12.90 7.46
C ASP A 231 -0.62 -12.49 8.18
N VAL A 232 -1.02 -11.22 8.09
CA VAL A 232 -2.19 -10.65 8.80
C VAL A 232 -2.02 -10.71 10.32
N VAL A 233 -0.78 -10.56 10.78
CA VAL A 233 -0.41 -10.55 12.21
C VAL A 233 0.08 -9.16 12.59
N SER A 234 -0.01 -8.84 13.89
CA SER A 234 0.60 -7.64 14.47
C SER A 234 1.80 -8.02 15.33
N TYR A 235 2.90 -7.28 15.17
CA TYR A 235 4.15 -7.51 15.88
C TYR A 235 4.54 -6.29 16.71
N SER A 236 5.11 -6.53 17.89
CA SER A 236 5.72 -5.50 18.72
C SER A 236 7.25 -5.53 18.71
N ASP A 237 7.84 -6.68 18.33
CA ASP A 237 9.29 -6.86 18.28
C ASP A 237 9.86 -6.32 16.96
N ALA A 238 11.00 -5.63 17.07
CA ALA A 238 11.65 -5.00 15.93
C ALA A 238 12.15 -6.02 14.89
N ALA A 239 12.58 -7.22 15.31
CA ALA A 239 13.04 -8.25 14.37
C ALA A 239 11.88 -8.83 13.56
N ASP A 240 10.75 -9.09 14.21
CA ASP A 240 9.54 -9.59 13.53
C ASP A 240 8.98 -8.57 12.53
N ILE A 241 8.96 -7.27 12.89
CA ILE A 241 8.55 -6.19 11.97
C ILE A 241 9.48 -6.14 10.75
N ARG A 242 10.81 -6.25 10.94
CA ARG A 242 11.76 -6.28 9.81
C ARG A 242 11.49 -7.47 8.90
N ASP A 243 11.33 -8.66 9.48
CA ASP A 243 11.05 -9.88 8.72
C ASP A 243 9.74 -9.75 7.92
N ALA A 244 8.67 -9.23 8.54
CA ALA A 244 7.40 -8.98 7.87
C ALA A 244 7.56 -8.03 6.66
N LEU A 245 8.27 -6.91 6.82
CA LEU A 245 8.54 -5.95 5.74
C LEU A 245 9.38 -6.56 4.61
N VAL A 246 10.37 -7.40 4.94
CA VAL A 246 11.20 -8.10 3.95
C VAL A 246 10.37 -9.11 3.17
N ARG A 247 9.60 -9.96 3.85
CA ARG A 247 8.71 -10.95 3.23
C ARG A 247 7.66 -10.28 2.36
N GLN A 248 7.14 -9.12 2.78
CA GLN A 248 6.14 -8.35 2.04
C GLN A 248 6.53 -8.13 0.58
N LEU A 249 7.81 -7.92 0.27
CA LEU A 249 8.25 -7.62 -1.11
C LEU A 249 8.04 -8.78 -2.07
N TYR A 250 8.13 -10.02 -1.59
CA TYR A 250 8.05 -11.24 -2.40
C TYR A 250 6.95 -12.21 -1.95
N SER A 251 6.01 -11.73 -1.14
CA SER A 251 4.83 -12.47 -0.70
C SER A 251 3.57 -11.67 -1.04
N PRO A 252 2.41 -12.35 -1.20
CA PRO A 252 1.18 -11.67 -1.54
C PRO A 252 0.71 -10.68 -0.46
N VAL A 253 0.09 -9.59 -0.90
CA VAL A 253 -0.68 -8.67 -0.04
C VAL A 253 -2.05 -9.28 0.24
N ARG A 254 -2.27 -9.73 1.47
CA ARG A 254 -3.49 -10.43 1.93
C ARG A 254 -4.57 -9.44 2.40
N TRP A 255 -4.89 -8.45 1.58
CA TRP A 255 -5.76 -7.33 1.97
C TRP A 255 -7.19 -7.74 2.33
N THR A 256 -7.77 -8.69 1.59
CA THR A 256 -9.10 -9.25 1.88
C THR A 256 -9.13 -9.82 3.29
N GLU A 257 -8.11 -10.60 3.65
CA GLU A 257 -7.98 -11.20 4.98
C GLU A 257 -7.72 -10.15 6.06
N THR A 258 -6.95 -9.09 5.77
CA THR A 258 -6.76 -7.94 6.69
C THR A 258 -8.09 -7.29 7.06
N ILE A 259 -8.95 -6.99 6.09
CA ILE A 259 -10.26 -6.37 6.36
C ILE A 259 -11.19 -7.34 7.10
N GLN A 260 -11.19 -8.62 6.71
CA GLN A 260 -11.98 -9.66 7.40
C GLN A 260 -11.53 -9.84 8.85
N LYS A 261 -10.23 -9.78 9.14
CA LYS A 261 -9.69 -9.83 10.50
C LYS A 261 -10.19 -8.67 11.34
N LEU A 262 -10.10 -7.43 10.82
CA LEU A 262 -10.60 -6.24 11.51
C LEU A 262 -12.10 -6.33 11.80
N ALA A 263 -12.90 -6.72 10.82
CA ALA A 263 -14.34 -6.90 10.98
C ALA A 263 -14.67 -8.02 11.99
N GLY A 264 -13.94 -9.14 11.94
CA GLY A 264 -14.05 -10.26 12.88
C GLY A 264 -13.69 -9.89 14.32
N ASP A 265 -12.80 -8.92 14.51
CA ASP A 265 -12.47 -8.32 15.82
C ASP A 265 -13.49 -7.26 16.28
N GLY A 266 -14.58 -7.06 15.52
CA GLY A 266 -15.64 -6.09 15.81
C GLY A 266 -15.35 -4.66 15.33
N ILE A 267 -14.25 -4.44 14.61
CA ILE A 267 -13.89 -3.12 14.05
C ILE A 267 -14.54 -2.98 12.67
N VAL A 268 -15.81 -2.60 12.66
CA VAL A 268 -16.63 -2.41 11.43
C VAL A 268 -16.61 -0.99 10.89
N THR A 269 -16.01 -0.04 11.61
CA THR A 269 -15.79 1.33 11.16
C THR A 269 -14.30 1.54 10.86
N MET A 270 -14.00 2.06 9.69
CA MET A 270 -12.64 2.27 9.18
C MET A 270 -12.55 3.65 8.51
N ALA A 271 -11.33 4.15 8.33
CA ALA A 271 -11.09 5.30 7.47
C ALA A 271 -9.81 5.12 6.65
N GLU A 272 -9.90 5.39 5.35
CA GLU A 272 -8.77 5.51 4.45
C GLU A 272 -8.05 6.84 4.71
N CYS A 273 -6.87 6.74 5.33
CA CYS A 273 -6.05 7.86 5.76
C CYS A 273 -4.97 8.16 4.72
N GLY A 274 -5.35 8.93 3.70
CA GLY A 274 -4.48 9.32 2.60
C GLY A 274 -5.28 9.72 1.36
N PRO A 275 -4.60 10.09 0.27
CA PRO A 275 -5.28 10.53 -0.94
C PRO A 275 -6.04 9.39 -1.61
N GLY A 276 -7.17 9.74 -2.25
CA GLY A 276 -8.01 8.80 -2.97
C GLY A 276 -9.09 8.13 -2.12
N LYS A 277 -9.66 7.06 -2.66
CA LYS A 277 -10.79 6.32 -2.06
C LYS A 277 -10.76 4.84 -2.43
N VAL A 278 -9.56 4.32 -2.73
CA VAL A 278 -9.37 2.98 -3.27
C VAL A 278 -9.69 1.96 -2.18
N LEU A 279 -9.07 2.11 -1.01
CA LEU A 279 -9.24 1.18 0.11
C LEU A 279 -10.65 1.25 0.70
N ALA A 280 -11.28 2.43 0.74
CA ALA A 280 -12.68 2.58 1.13
C ALA A 280 -13.61 1.79 0.19
N GLY A 281 -13.34 1.85 -1.13
CA GLY A 281 -14.07 1.06 -2.12
C GLY A 281 -13.79 -0.44 -2.06
N LEU A 282 -12.61 -0.87 -1.61
CA LEU A 282 -12.28 -2.28 -1.40
C LEU A 282 -12.90 -2.83 -0.12
N ALA A 283 -12.81 -2.09 1.00
CA ALA A 283 -13.37 -2.49 2.29
C ALA A 283 -14.86 -2.82 2.17
N LYS A 284 -15.64 -1.94 1.54
CA LYS A 284 -17.08 -2.16 1.28
C LYS A 284 -17.36 -3.37 0.38
N ARG A 285 -16.44 -3.72 -0.52
CA ARG A 285 -16.57 -4.90 -1.39
C ARG A 285 -16.21 -6.20 -0.69
N ILE A 286 -15.32 -6.14 0.29
CA ILE A 286 -14.93 -7.29 1.11
C ILE A 286 -16.03 -7.63 2.11
N ASP A 287 -16.56 -6.63 2.79
CA ASP A 287 -17.65 -6.80 3.76
C ASP A 287 -18.64 -5.63 3.66
N GLY A 288 -19.90 -5.95 3.34
CA GLY A 288 -20.96 -4.96 3.18
C GLY A 288 -21.39 -4.27 4.48
N ASN A 289 -21.03 -4.83 5.64
CA ASN A 289 -21.29 -4.23 6.95
C ASN A 289 -20.21 -3.22 7.35
N VAL A 290 -19.04 -3.26 6.69
CA VAL A 290 -17.95 -2.33 6.98
C VAL A 290 -18.26 -0.96 6.40
N LYS A 291 -18.18 0.05 7.25
CA LYS A 291 -18.16 1.45 6.84
C LYS A 291 -16.71 1.92 6.76
N CYS A 292 -16.33 2.47 5.61
CA CYS A 292 -15.00 3.05 5.43
C CYS A 292 -15.12 4.49 4.90
N LEU A 293 -14.69 5.45 5.72
CA LEU A 293 -14.62 6.88 5.36
C LEU A 293 -13.35 7.15 4.55
N ALA A 294 -13.34 8.14 3.67
CA ALA A 294 -12.13 8.55 2.95
C ALA A 294 -11.72 9.96 3.40
N LEU A 295 -10.52 10.10 3.92
CA LEU A 295 -9.99 11.36 4.45
C LEU A 295 -9.29 12.12 3.32
N THR A 296 -10.06 12.69 2.40
CA THR A 296 -9.54 13.27 1.14
C THR A 296 -9.25 14.77 1.18
N ASP A 297 -9.76 15.48 2.19
CA ASP A 297 -9.55 16.91 2.40
C ASP A 297 -9.86 17.30 3.87
N ALA A 298 -9.65 18.58 4.21
CA ALA A 298 -9.91 19.09 5.56
C ALA A 298 -11.37 18.96 6.01
N ALA A 299 -12.35 19.07 5.10
CA ALA A 299 -13.77 18.92 5.44
C ALA A 299 -14.12 17.45 5.74
N ALA A 300 -13.51 16.52 5.02
CA ALA A 300 -13.63 15.09 5.27
C ALA A 300 -13.04 14.69 6.62
N LEU A 301 -11.94 15.32 7.07
CA LEU A 301 -11.39 15.11 8.42
C LEU A 301 -12.39 15.51 9.51
N GLU A 302 -12.99 16.70 9.40
CA GLU A 302 -13.99 17.18 10.37
C GLU A 302 -15.24 16.29 10.40
N THR A 303 -15.71 15.87 9.22
CA THR A 303 -16.85 14.95 9.10
C THR A 303 -16.54 13.60 9.74
N ALA A 304 -15.36 13.04 9.46
CA ALA A 304 -14.93 11.78 10.06
C ALA A 304 -14.73 11.90 11.58
N LYS A 305 -14.22 13.03 12.06
CA LYS A 305 -14.03 13.28 13.49
C LYS A 305 -15.36 13.23 14.24
N ALA A 306 -16.38 13.92 13.72
CA ALA A 306 -17.71 13.92 14.33
C ALA A 306 -18.34 12.51 14.40
N GLU A 307 -17.94 11.61 13.50
CA GLU A 307 -18.47 10.25 13.43
C GLU A 307 -17.67 9.23 14.27
N LEU A 308 -16.35 9.42 14.37
CA LEU A 308 -15.43 8.47 15.00
C LEU A 308 -15.21 8.73 16.50
N GLN A 309 -15.63 9.89 17.00
CA GLN A 309 -15.59 10.26 18.44
C GLN A 309 -16.51 9.38 19.30
#